data_AF-A0A7C9MWU1-F1
#
_entry.id   AF-A0A7C9MWU1-F1
#
_cell.length_a   1.000
_cell.length_b   1.000
_cell.length_c   1.000
_cell.angle_alpha   90.00
_cell.angle_beta   90.00
_cell.angle_gamma   90.00
#
_symmetry.space_group_name_H-M   'P 1'
#
loop_
_entity.id
_entity.type
_entity.pdbx_description
1 polymer ?
#
loop_
_entity_poly.entity_id
_entity_poly.type
_entity_poly.pdbx_seq_one_letter_code
_entity_poly.pdbx_strand_id
1 'polypeptide(L)'
;MEIIKNEAEDGKVFVNKLAAAERQLSAAIRMYFMEEDPLAIHTVASAAMNLYADLLKRRGKDPAIFGIVYGLLRAARDYIDGNLAKEDVEKWGDGAFEALEPFIEMLRNDPELNVDEIRVSGPPAYVQEFWREKRKSYNFLKHADRDHAKLLDQAHLNNEDLIFQAIGCAAHLNCEMTHEKEMFFAAMVVLGKLKKPDWDSELISAMTAHPPDEMMRRARKVLCYSRVDD
;
A
#
# COMPACT_ATOMS: atom_id res chain seq x y z
N MET A 1 -3.27 -17.49 12.05
CA MET A 1 -2.33 -17.17 10.96
C MET A 1 -2.63 -18.12 9.82
N GLU A 2 -3.24 -17.66 8.72
CA GLU A 2 -3.38 -18.51 7.52
C GLU A 2 -1.97 -18.71 6.96
N ILE A 3 -1.39 -19.88 7.19
CA ILE A 3 -0.09 -20.25 6.65
C ILE A 3 -0.22 -20.22 5.12
N ILE A 4 0.63 -19.45 4.45
CA ILE A 4 0.77 -19.45 3.00
C ILE A 4 1.29 -20.84 2.60
N LYS A 5 0.38 -21.79 2.36
CA LYS A 5 0.73 -23.10 1.80
C LYS A 5 1.06 -22.93 0.33
N ASN A 6 2.35 -22.81 0.02
CA ASN A 6 2.88 -22.88 -1.34
C ASN A 6 3.39 -24.30 -1.65
N GLU A 7 2.62 -25.33 -1.34
CA GLU A 7 2.99 -26.70 -1.71
C GLU A 7 2.51 -26.95 -3.15
N ALA A 8 3.49 -27.04 -4.06
CA ALA A 8 3.25 -27.50 -5.42
C ALA A 8 3.28 -29.04 -5.40
N GLU A 9 2.12 -29.67 -5.49
CA GLU A 9 2.01 -31.11 -5.75
C GLU A 9 1.59 -31.33 -7.20
N ASP A 10 2.33 -32.17 -7.91
CA ASP A 10 1.94 -32.72 -9.22
C ASP A 10 1.56 -31.64 -10.27
N GLY A 11 2.39 -30.59 -10.39
CA GLY A 11 2.17 -29.48 -11.34
C GLY A 11 1.00 -28.55 -11.00
N LYS A 12 0.36 -28.73 -9.85
CA LYS A 12 -0.72 -27.86 -9.35
C LYS A 12 -0.18 -26.95 -8.25
N VAL A 13 -0.59 -25.69 -8.27
CA VAL A 13 -0.21 -24.71 -7.26
C VAL A 13 -1.44 -24.36 -6.46
N PHE A 14 -1.44 -24.64 -5.15
CA PHE A 14 -2.44 -24.07 -4.25
C PHE A 14 -2.16 -22.57 -4.09
N VAL A 15 -3.16 -21.74 -4.40
CA VAL A 15 -3.07 -20.29 -4.25
C VAL A 15 -4.34 -19.80 -3.58
N ASN A 16 -4.22 -19.32 -2.35
CA ASN A 16 -5.31 -18.60 -1.69
C ASN A 16 -5.29 -17.11 -2.11
N LYS A 17 -6.35 -16.36 -1.79
CA LYS A 17 -6.46 -14.94 -2.16
C LYS A 17 -5.28 -14.10 -1.67
N LEU A 18 -4.77 -14.38 -0.47
CA LEU A 18 -3.67 -13.64 0.14
C LEU A 18 -2.35 -13.90 -0.64
N ALA A 19 -2.05 -15.16 -0.91
CA ALA A 19 -0.89 -15.59 -1.68
C ALA A 19 -0.93 -15.05 -3.12
N ALA A 20 -2.10 -15.04 -3.76
CA ALA A 20 -2.28 -14.44 -5.08
C ALA A 20 -1.99 -12.92 -5.04
N ALA A 21 -2.54 -12.21 -4.07
CA ALA A 21 -2.36 -10.77 -3.92
C ALA A 21 -0.89 -10.40 -3.68
N GLU A 22 -0.20 -11.14 -2.80
CA GLU A 22 1.24 -10.97 -2.54
C GLU A 22 2.07 -11.16 -3.80
N ARG A 23 1.87 -12.26 -4.52
CA ARG A 23 2.61 -12.54 -5.77
C ARG A 23 2.37 -11.46 -6.83
N GLN A 24 1.12 -11.01 -6.98
CA GLN A 24 0.76 -9.95 -7.92
C GLN A 24 1.38 -8.60 -7.51
N LEU A 25 1.35 -8.24 -6.23
CA LEU A 25 1.95 -7.00 -5.74
C LEU A 25 3.47 -7.01 -5.95
N SER A 26 4.17 -8.08 -5.57
CA SER A 26 5.62 -8.19 -5.81
C SER A 26 5.95 -8.14 -7.31
N ALA A 27 5.12 -8.76 -8.17
CA ALA A 27 5.31 -8.67 -9.62
C ALA A 27 5.13 -7.23 -10.13
N ALA A 28 4.09 -6.52 -9.71
CA ALA A 28 3.86 -5.14 -10.09
C ALA A 28 5.00 -4.21 -9.65
N ILE A 29 5.54 -4.40 -8.44
CA ILE A 29 6.70 -3.62 -7.95
C ILE A 29 7.94 -3.89 -8.80
N ARG A 30 8.22 -5.15 -9.14
CA ARG A 30 9.35 -5.48 -10.04
C ARG A 30 9.17 -4.85 -11.42
N MET A 31 7.97 -4.96 -12.01
CA MET A 31 7.65 -4.33 -13.29
C MET A 31 7.84 -2.81 -13.24
N TYR A 32 7.45 -2.16 -12.14
CA TYR A 32 7.69 -0.73 -11.93
C TYR A 32 9.18 -0.37 -11.98
N PHE A 33 10.03 -1.11 -11.26
CA PHE A 33 11.48 -0.85 -11.26
C PHE A 33 12.20 -1.25 -12.56
N MET A 34 11.62 -2.17 -13.32
CA MET A 34 12.08 -2.50 -14.68
C MET A 34 11.66 -1.46 -15.72
N GLU A 35 10.84 -0.45 -15.36
CA GLU A 35 10.22 0.50 -16.30
C GLU A 35 9.42 -0.21 -17.39
N GLU A 36 8.70 -1.27 -17.01
CA GLU A 36 7.77 -1.98 -17.89
C GLU A 36 6.59 -1.10 -18.31
N ASP A 37 5.79 -1.62 -19.24
CA ASP A 37 4.59 -0.94 -19.71
C ASP A 37 3.67 -0.49 -18.54
N PRO A 38 3.35 0.82 -18.43
CA PRO A 38 2.56 1.36 -17.33
C PRO A 38 1.17 0.75 -17.21
N LEU A 39 0.54 0.36 -18.32
CA LEU A 39 -0.79 -0.26 -18.32
C LEU A 39 -0.72 -1.69 -17.78
N ALA A 40 0.33 -2.44 -18.13
CA ALA A 40 0.59 -3.77 -17.60
C ALA A 40 0.85 -3.73 -16.09
N ILE A 41 1.70 -2.80 -15.61
CA ILE A 41 1.93 -2.57 -14.18
C ILE A 41 0.60 -2.30 -13.47
N HIS A 42 -0.19 -1.37 -14.01
CA HIS A 42 -1.47 -0.98 -13.42
C HIS A 42 -2.43 -2.15 -13.30
N THR A 43 -2.49 -3.00 -14.33
CA THR A 43 -3.37 -4.16 -14.38
C THR A 43 -3.01 -5.16 -13.28
N VAL A 44 -1.72 -5.48 -13.12
CA VAL A 44 -1.26 -6.42 -12.09
C VAL A 44 -1.42 -5.83 -10.68
N ALA A 45 -1.09 -4.55 -10.47
CA ALA A 45 -1.28 -3.86 -9.20
C ALA A 45 -2.77 -3.78 -8.82
N SER A 46 -3.65 -3.53 -9.79
CA SER A 46 -5.10 -3.47 -9.56
C SER A 46 -5.67 -4.82 -9.16
N ALA A 47 -5.19 -5.91 -9.77
CA ALA A 47 -5.57 -7.26 -9.37
C ALA A 47 -5.19 -7.53 -7.90
N ALA A 48 -3.96 -7.17 -7.50
CA ALA A 48 -3.51 -7.31 -6.11
C ALA A 48 -4.36 -6.48 -5.14
N MET A 49 -4.59 -5.19 -5.46
CA MET A 49 -5.38 -4.27 -4.65
C MET A 49 -6.81 -4.78 -4.43
N ASN A 50 -7.46 -5.28 -5.48
CA ASN A 50 -8.82 -5.80 -5.37
C ASN A 50 -8.88 -7.06 -4.47
N LEU A 51 -7.88 -7.95 -4.55
CA LEU A 51 -7.81 -9.12 -3.68
C LEU A 51 -7.61 -8.74 -2.21
N TYR A 52 -6.71 -7.81 -1.91
CA TYR A 52 -6.53 -7.31 -0.54
C TYR A 52 -7.77 -6.59 -0.02
N ALA A 53 -8.39 -5.77 -0.85
CA ALA A 53 -9.60 -5.05 -0.51
C ALA A 53 -10.77 -5.98 -0.17
N ASP A 54 -10.95 -7.06 -0.94
CA ASP A 54 -11.93 -8.10 -0.63
C ASP A 54 -11.68 -8.75 0.73
N LEU A 55 -10.42 -9.06 1.04
CA LEU A 55 -10.03 -9.68 2.30
C LEU A 55 -10.25 -8.73 3.48
N LEU A 56 -9.92 -7.44 3.34
CA LEU A 56 -10.18 -6.42 4.36
C LEU A 56 -11.68 -6.23 4.60
N LYS A 57 -12.48 -6.15 3.54
CA LYS A 57 -13.94 -6.02 3.66
C LYS A 57 -14.56 -7.18 4.43
N ARG A 58 -14.07 -8.41 4.22
CA ARG A 58 -14.50 -9.58 5.01
C ARG A 58 -14.17 -9.47 6.50
N ARG A 59 -13.15 -8.68 6.86
CA ARG A 59 -12.79 -8.33 8.25
C ARG A 59 -13.53 -7.08 8.77
N GLY A 60 -14.51 -6.55 8.03
CA GLY A 60 -15.25 -5.35 8.42
C GLY A 60 -14.45 -4.05 8.29
N LYS A 61 -13.42 -4.04 7.43
CA LYS A 61 -12.51 -2.91 7.23
C LYS A 61 -12.68 -2.39 5.81
N ASP A 62 -13.11 -1.14 5.65
CA ASP A 62 -13.26 -0.51 4.33
C ASP A 62 -11.92 0.06 3.82
N PRO A 63 -11.34 -0.50 2.74
CA PRO A 63 -10.03 -0.08 2.23
C PRO A 63 -9.91 1.41 1.89
N ALA A 64 -11.03 2.07 1.57
CA ALA A 64 -11.02 3.49 1.21
C ALA A 64 -10.61 4.40 2.38
N ILE A 65 -10.94 4.02 3.61
CA ILE A 65 -10.71 4.86 4.79
C ILE A 65 -9.89 4.18 5.88
N PHE A 66 -9.77 2.84 5.82
CA PHE A 66 -9.17 2.08 6.90
C PHE A 66 -7.73 2.51 7.17
N GLY A 67 -6.93 2.79 6.13
CA GLY A 67 -5.54 3.23 6.31
C GLY A 67 -5.42 4.53 7.11
N ILE A 68 -6.29 5.51 6.85
CA ILE A 68 -6.28 6.79 7.55
C ILE A 68 -6.76 6.59 8.99
N VAL A 69 -7.92 5.96 9.17
CA VAL A 69 -8.53 5.77 10.50
C VAL A 69 -7.64 4.91 11.40
N TYR A 70 -7.11 3.80 10.86
CA TYR A 70 -6.22 2.93 11.61
C TYR A 70 -4.89 3.60 11.93
N GLY A 71 -4.33 4.38 10.99
CA GLY A 71 -3.12 5.17 11.24
C GLY A 71 -3.31 6.14 12.40
N LEU A 72 -4.43 6.86 12.44
CA LEU A 72 -4.77 7.78 13.53
C LEU A 72 -5.02 7.02 14.85
N LEU A 73 -5.74 5.90 14.82
CA LEU A 73 -5.98 5.07 16.01
C LEU A 73 -4.68 4.53 16.62
N ARG A 74 -3.77 4.05 15.78
CA ARG A 74 -2.49 3.52 16.22
C ARG A 74 -1.59 4.63 16.77
N ALA A 75 -1.53 5.77 16.09
CA ALA A 75 -0.81 6.95 16.58
C ALA A 75 -1.38 7.45 17.92
N ALA A 76 -2.70 7.45 18.08
CA ALA A 76 -3.35 7.81 19.35
C ALA A 76 -3.00 6.81 20.47
N ARG A 77 -2.96 5.50 20.17
CA ARG A 77 -2.53 4.46 21.12
C ARG A 77 -1.07 4.66 21.51
N ASP A 78 -0.18 4.80 20.53
CA ASP A 78 1.25 5.02 20.76
C ASP A 78 1.50 6.31 21.59
N TYR A 79 0.70 7.36 21.37
CA TYR A 79 0.75 8.57 22.19
C TYR A 79 0.30 8.33 23.64
N ILE A 80 -0.80 7.61 23.85
CA ILE A 80 -1.29 7.25 25.19
C ILE A 80 -0.26 6.41 25.95
N ASP A 81 0.37 5.47 25.25
CA ASP A 81 1.35 4.54 25.80
C ASP A 81 2.74 5.20 26.03
N GLY A 82 2.92 6.44 25.56
CA GLY A 82 4.17 7.19 25.69
C GLY A 82 5.25 6.83 24.67
N ASN A 83 4.89 6.08 23.62
CA ASN A 83 5.78 5.69 22.52
C ASN A 83 5.85 6.75 21.40
N LEU A 84 4.94 7.72 21.41
CA LEU A 84 4.90 8.82 20.44
C LEU A 84 4.74 10.16 21.17
N ALA A 85 5.65 11.12 20.91
CA ALA A 85 5.58 12.45 21.51
C ALA A 85 4.61 13.36 20.74
N LYS A 86 4.02 14.34 21.43
CA LYS A 86 3.13 15.33 20.78
C LYS A 86 3.88 16.13 19.71
N GLU A 87 5.10 16.52 20.02
CA GLU A 87 5.97 17.29 19.13
C GLU A 87 6.30 16.52 17.85
N ASP A 88 6.29 15.18 17.88
CA ASP A 88 6.51 14.34 16.70
C ASP A 88 5.26 14.28 15.82
N VAL A 89 4.06 14.26 16.42
CA VAL A 89 2.81 14.34 15.67
C VAL A 89 2.65 15.70 15.00
N GLU A 90 3.00 16.79 15.68
CA GLU A 90 2.88 18.14 15.14
C GLU A 90 3.74 18.37 13.88
N LYS A 91 4.82 17.59 13.70
CA LYS A 91 5.63 17.60 12.47
C LYS A 91 4.89 17.07 11.24
N TRP A 92 3.80 16.32 11.43
CA TRP A 92 3.03 15.75 10.31
C TRP A 92 2.28 16.84 9.53
N GLY A 93 1.94 17.94 10.21
CA GLY A 93 1.34 19.14 9.63
C GLY A 93 0.42 19.86 10.61
N ASP A 94 -0.03 21.04 10.20
CA ASP A 94 -0.97 21.85 10.98
C ASP A 94 -2.26 21.06 11.26
N GLY A 95 -2.68 21.02 12.53
CA GLY A 95 -3.90 20.30 12.92
C GLY A 95 -3.73 18.79 13.14
N ALA A 96 -2.51 18.24 13.01
CA ALA A 96 -2.28 16.80 13.08
C ALA A 96 -2.61 16.22 14.47
N PHE A 97 -2.29 16.93 15.54
CA PHE A 97 -2.58 16.46 16.89
C PHE A 97 -4.07 16.57 17.22
N GLU A 98 -4.72 17.65 16.79
CA GLU A 98 -6.16 17.87 16.89
C GLU A 98 -6.94 16.75 16.17
N ALA A 99 -6.42 16.23 15.07
CA ALA A 99 -7.00 15.07 14.39
C ALA A 99 -6.89 13.76 15.21
N LEU A 100 -5.94 13.66 16.14
CA LEU A 100 -5.81 12.51 17.05
C LEU A 100 -6.72 12.62 18.28
N GLU A 101 -7.07 13.84 18.72
CA GLU A 101 -7.82 14.06 19.98
C GLU A 101 -9.09 13.20 20.11
N PRO A 102 -9.95 13.06 19.09
CA PRO A 102 -11.14 12.20 19.19
C PRO A 102 -10.80 10.73 19.43
N PHE A 103 -9.69 10.24 18.86
CA PHE A 103 -9.23 8.87 19.03
C PHE A 103 -8.56 8.67 20.39
N ILE A 104 -7.80 9.66 20.86
CA ILE A 104 -7.19 9.64 22.21
C ILE A 104 -8.30 9.59 23.26
N GLU A 105 -9.34 10.42 23.13
CA GLU A 105 -10.49 10.41 24.03
C GLU A 105 -11.20 9.05 24.01
N MET A 106 -11.47 8.51 22.81
CA MET A 106 -12.09 7.19 22.66
C MET A 106 -11.28 6.08 23.35
N LEU A 107 -9.97 6.02 23.13
CA LEU A 107 -9.11 4.98 23.71
C LEU A 107 -8.89 5.15 25.22
N ARG A 108 -8.95 6.38 25.75
CA ARG A 108 -8.95 6.61 27.21
C ARG A 108 -10.23 6.14 27.87
N ASN A 109 -11.37 6.29 27.18
CA ASN A 109 -12.67 5.83 27.66
C ASN A 109 -12.82 4.30 27.58
N ASP A 110 -12.08 3.63 26.68
CA ASP A 110 -12.03 2.17 26.57
C ASP A 110 -10.57 1.68 26.37
N PRO A 111 -9.79 1.55 27.46
CA PRO A 111 -8.37 1.19 27.38
C PRO A 111 -8.11 -0.18 26.74
N GLU A 112 -9.04 -1.13 26.93
CA GLU A 112 -8.96 -2.51 26.43
C GLU A 112 -9.39 -2.64 24.96
N LEU A 113 -9.83 -1.55 24.31
CA LEU A 113 -10.23 -1.55 22.91
C LEU A 113 -9.06 -2.00 22.02
N ASN A 114 -9.21 -3.17 21.41
CA ASN A 114 -8.26 -3.69 20.44
C ASN A 114 -8.41 -2.97 19.09
N VAL A 115 -7.47 -2.07 18.79
CA VAL A 115 -7.42 -1.28 17.55
C VAL A 115 -7.45 -2.18 16.30
N ASP A 116 -6.87 -3.39 16.37
CA ASP A 116 -6.82 -4.32 15.25
C ASP A 116 -8.17 -4.97 14.92
N GLU A 117 -9.10 -4.98 15.87
CA GLU A 117 -10.43 -5.56 15.74
C GLU A 117 -11.52 -4.55 15.38
N ILE A 118 -11.17 -3.25 15.35
CA ILE A 118 -12.11 -2.18 15.02
C ILE A 118 -12.61 -2.36 13.58
N ARG A 119 -13.94 -2.28 13.44
CA ARG A 119 -14.63 -2.23 12.16
C ARG A 119 -14.81 -0.78 11.75
N VAL A 120 -14.53 -0.50 10.49
CA VAL A 120 -14.50 0.86 9.96
C VAL A 120 -15.17 0.86 8.60
N SER A 121 -16.14 1.75 8.42
CA SER A 121 -16.87 1.96 7.17
C SER A 121 -16.89 3.43 6.80
N GLY A 122 -16.57 3.76 5.55
CA GLY A 122 -16.58 5.13 5.08
C GLY A 122 -17.98 5.60 4.66
N PRO A 123 -18.20 6.92 4.57
CA PRO A 123 -19.40 7.46 3.94
C PRO A 123 -19.57 6.88 2.52
N PRO A 124 -20.76 6.39 2.13
CA PRO A 124 -20.94 5.71 0.84
C PRO A 124 -20.45 6.52 -0.37
N ALA A 125 -20.66 7.84 -0.38
CA ALA A 125 -20.23 8.71 -1.47
C ALA A 125 -18.70 8.73 -1.62
N TYR A 126 -17.97 8.83 -0.50
CA TYR A 126 -16.50 8.81 -0.48
C TYR A 126 -15.96 7.45 -0.96
N VAL A 127 -16.52 6.35 -0.45
CA VAL A 127 -16.12 4.99 -0.84
C VAL A 127 -16.37 4.76 -2.33
N GLN A 128 -17.52 5.22 -2.85
CA GLN A 128 -17.83 5.11 -4.28
C GLN A 128 -16.84 5.90 -5.14
N GLU A 129 -16.51 7.12 -4.74
CA GLU A 129 -15.53 7.95 -5.43
C GLU A 129 -14.14 7.32 -5.44
N PHE A 130 -13.66 6.85 -4.28
CA PHE A 130 -12.40 6.11 -4.16
C PHE A 130 -12.33 4.96 -5.16
N TRP A 131 -13.37 4.11 -5.21
CA TRP A 131 -13.41 2.98 -6.13
C TRP A 131 -13.60 3.38 -7.60
N ARG A 132 -14.29 4.49 -7.87
CA ARG A 132 -14.48 5.03 -9.22
C ARG A 132 -13.14 5.45 -9.80
N GLU A 133 -12.33 6.18 -9.04
CA GLU A 133 -10.99 6.61 -9.44
C GLU A 133 -10.09 5.41 -9.75
N LYS A 134 -9.99 4.44 -8.83
CA LYS A 134 -9.16 3.23 -9.00
C LYS A 134 -9.58 2.34 -10.16
N ARG A 135 -10.84 2.44 -10.61
CA ARG A 135 -11.38 1.64 -11.72
C ARG A 135 -11.38 2.38 -13.05
N LYS A 136 -10.90 3.62 -13.14
CA LYS A 136 -10.91 4.41 -14.39
C LYS A 136 -10.24 3.66 -15.55
N SER A 137 -9.03 3.16 -15.35
CA SER A 137 -8.27 2.39 -16.33
C SER A 137 -8.99 1.11 -16.77
N TYR A 138 -9.44 0.28 -15.81
CA TYR A 138 -10.22 -0.93 -16.09
C TYR A 138 -11.51 -0.62 -16.87
N ASN A 139 -12.22 0.45 -16.46
CA ASN A 139 -13.45 0.88 -17.11
C ASN A 139 -13.21 1.44 -18.52
N PHE A 140 -12.05 2.02 -18.77
CA PHE A 140 -11.64 2.40 -20.12
C PHE A 140 -11.41 1.15 -20.98
N LEU A 141 -10.58 0.22 -20.49
CA LEU A 141 -10.23 -1.00 -21.25
C LEU A 141 -11.44 -1.86 -21.59
N LYS A 142 -12.39 -2.02 -20.66
CA LYS A 142 -13.60 -2.83 -20.90
C LYS A 142 -14.54 -2.26 -21.98
N HIS A 143 -14.35 -1.00 -22.38
CA HIS A 143 -15.16 -0.29 -23.38
C HIS A 143 -14.34 0.16 -24.59
N ALA A 144 -13.04 -0.15 -24.65
CA ALA A 144 -12.14 0.30 -25.70
C ALA A 144 -12.50 -0.28 -27.09
N ASP A 145 -13.25 -1.38 -27.12
CA ASP A 145 -13.83 -2.00 -28.32
C ASP A 145 -15.01 -1.22 -28.90
N ARG A 146 -15.68 -0.37 -28.11
CA ARG A 146 -16.81 0.46 -28.55
C ARG A 146 -16.41 1.91 -28.74
N ASP A 147 -15.35 2.33 -28.06
CA ASP A 147 -14.86 3.70 -28.00
C ASP A 147 -13.47 3.84 -28.65
N HIS A 148 -13.30 3.38 -29.90
CA HIS A 148 -12.00 3.29 -30.58
C HIS A 148 -11.18 4.60 -30.67
N ALA A 149 -11.82 5.76 -30.51
CA ALA A 149 -11.16 7.07 -30.57
C ALA A 149 -10.83 7.66 -29.19
N LYS A 150 -11.29 7.04 -28.09
CA LYS A 150 -10.95 7.53 -26.74
C LYS A 150 -9.51 7.15 -26.42
N LEU A 151 -8.79 8.10 -25.81
CA LEU A 151 -7.44 7.89 -25.32
C LEU A 151 -7.47 7.72 -23.80
N LEU A 152 -6.67 6.79 -23.30
CA LEU A 152 -6.41 6.68 -21.86
C LEU A 152 -5.26 7.61 -21.52
N ASP A 153 -5.55 8.63 -20.73
CA ASP A 153 -4.51 9.49 -20.18
C ASP A 153 -3.58 8.66 -19.27
N GLN A 154 -2.27 8.75 -19.50
CA GLN A 154 -1.27 8.11 -18.67
C GLN A 154 -1.33 8.61 -17.23
N ALA A 155 -1.80 9.85 -16.99
CA ALA A 155 -2.05 10.37 -15.66
C ALA A 155 -3.12 9.57 -14.89
N HIS A 156 -4.02 8.87 -15.59
CA HIS A 156 -4.98 7.96 -14.96
C HIS A 156 -4.36 6.59 -14.59
N LEU A 157 -3.17 6.27 -15.08
CA LEU A 157 -2.37 5.10 -14.71
C LEU A 157 -1.46 5.44 -13.53
N ASN A 158 -2.04 5.91 -12.43
CA ASN A 158 -1.30 6.25 -11.21
C ASN A 158 -0.85 4.98 -10.47
N ASN A 159 0.18 4.33 -11.02
CA ASN A 159 0.74 3.08 -10.52
C ASN A 159 1.32 3.24 -9.11
N GLU A 160 1.91 4.39 -8.83
CA GLU A 160 2.52 4.70 -7.54
C GLU A 160 1.48 4.64 -6.41
N ASP A 161 0.40 5.40 -6.56
CA ASP A 161 -0.72 5.42 -5.61
C ASP A 161 -1.40 4.04 -5.51
N LEU A 162 -1.57 3.33 -6.63
CA LEU A 162 -2.18 1.99 -6.59
C LEU A 162 -1.33 0.95 -5.84
N ILE A 163 -0.01 0.92 -6.09
CA ILE A 163 0.93 0.05 -5.39
C ILE A 163 0.98 0.42 -3.90
N PHE A 164 1.04 1.72 -3.58
CA PHE A 164 1.06 2.21 -2.20
C PHE A 164 -0.18 1.77 -1.42
N GLN A 165 -1.37 1.92 -2.01
CA GLN A 165 -2.63 1.47 -1.40
C GLN A 165 -2.68 -0.05 -1.21
N ALA A 166 -2.15 -0.82 -2.17
CA ALA A 166 -2.06 -2.27 -2.05
C ALA A 166 -1.13 -2.69 -0.91
N ILE A 167 0.01 -2.02 -0.75
CA ILE A 167 0.93 -2.25 0.38
C ILE A 167 0.25 -1.91 1.71
N GLY A 168 -0.44 -0.76 1.79
CA GLY A 168 -1.20 -0.40 2.99
C GLY A 168 -2.24 -1.46 3.35
N CYS A 169 -3.01 -1.95 2.37
CA CYS A 169 -3.98 -3.02 2.60
C CYS A 169 -3.31 -4.33 3.06
N ALA A 170 -2.16 -4.69 2.48
CA ALA A 170 -1.40 -5.86 2.86
C ALA A 170 -0.91 -5.77 4.32
N ALA A 171 -0.38 -4.61 4.73
CA ALA A 171 0.05 -4.35 6.10
C ALA A 171 -1.11 -4.55 7.10
N HIS A 172 -2.31 -4.05 6.79
CA HIS A 172 -3.50 -4.24 7.61
C HIS A 172 -4.05 -5.67 7.63
N LEU A 173 -3.61 -6.52 6.72
CA LEU A 173 -3.89 -7.94 6.72
C LEU A 173 -2.83 -8.75 7.48
N ASN A 174 -1.85 -8.07 8.09
CA ASN A 174 -0.67 -8.62 8.75
C ASN A 174 0.24 -9.39 7.77
N CYS A 175 0.32 -8.92 6.53
CA CYS A 175 1.30 -9.44 5.59
C CYS A 175 2.68 -8.86 5.92
N GLU A 176 3.72 -9.64 5.66
CA GLU A 176 5.10 -9.23 5.90
C GLU A 176 5.48 -8.05 5.00
N MET A 177 6.29 -7.15 5.55
CA MET A 177 6.96 -6.10 4.78
C MET A 177 8.11 -6.76 4.01
N THR A 178 7.85 -7.18 2.78
CA THR A 178 8.88 -7.82 1.95
C THR A 178 9.87 -6.78 1.42
N HIS A 179 11.04 -7.25 1.00
CA HIS A 179 12.08 -6.40 0.46
C HIS A 179 11.60 -5.55 -0.74
N GLU A 180 10.72 -6.09 -1.61
CA GLU A 180 10.11 -5.30 -2.68
C GLU A 180 9.31 -4.10 -2.14
N LYS A 181 8.51 -4.30 -1.07
CA LYS A 181 7.68 -3.25 -0.49
C LYS A 181 8.56 -2.18 0.17
N GLU A 182 9.59 -2.58 0.90
CA GLU A 182 10.55 -1.66 1.52
C GLU A 182 11.28 -0.81 0.47
N MET A 183 11.77 -1.46 -0.59
CA MET A 183 12.42 -0.78 -1.71
C MET A 183 11.49 0.20 -2.40
N PHE A 184 10.21 -0.16 -2.57
CA PHE A 184 9.21 0.75 -3.11
C PHE A 184 9.01 1.99 -2.24
N PHE A 185 8.87 1.84 -0.92
CA PHE A 185 8.78 2.99 0.01
C PHE A 185 10.03 3.89 -0.07
N ALA A 186 11.22 3.29 -0.01
CA ALA A 186 12.47 4.05 -0.12
C ALA A 186 12.53 4.83 -1.45
N ALA A 187 12.11 4.20 -2.55
CA ALA A 187 12.05 4.85 -3.85
C ALA A 187 11.11 6.06 -3.86
N MET A 188 9.92 5.93 -3.29
CA MET A 188 8.95 7.01 -3.23
C MET A 188 9.46 8.20 -2.40
N VAL A 189 10.23 7.96 -1.34
CA VAL A 189 10.90 9.02 -0.56
C VAL A 189 11.96 9.72 -1.41
N VAL A 190 12.83 8.97 -2.08
CA VAL A 190 13.93 9.52 -2.91
C VAL A 190 13.38 10.31 -4.11
N LEU A 191 12.27 9.88 -4.70
CA LEU A 191 11.58 10.58 -5.78
C LEU A 191 10.80 11.82 -5.32
N GLY A 192 10.80 12.12 -4.01
CA GLY A 192 10.05 13.24 -3.43
C GLY A 192 8.53 13.06 -3.47
N LYS A 193 8.05 11.83 -3.71
CA LYS A 193 6.63 11.47 -3.74
C LYS A 193 6.07 11.27 -2.32
N LEU A 194 6.93 10.85 -1.41
CA LEU A 194 6.66 10.77 0.02
C LEU A 194 7.63 11.66 0.79
N LYS A 195 7.16 12.23 1.90
CA LYS A 195 8.06 12.83 2.88
C LYS A 195 8.91 11.71 3.50
N LYS A 196 10.20 11.98 3.75
CA LYS A 196 11.05 11.06 4.52
C LYS A 196 10.39 10.85 5.89
N PRO A 197 10.12 9.61 6.30
CA PRO A 197 9.61 9.36 7.64
C PRO A 197 10.66 9.73 8.68
N ASP A 198 10.20 10.18 9.86
CA ASP A 198 11.09 10.53 10.98
C ASP A 198 11.68 9.29 11.68
N TRP A 199 11.17 8.09 11.40
CA TRP A 199 11.79 6.83 11.82
C TRP A 199 12.96 6.47 10.90
N ASP A 200 14.12 6.18 11.49
CA ASP A 200 15.33 5.84 10.75
C ASP A 200 15.29 4.39 10.28
N SER A 201 14.90 4.18 9.03
CA SER A 201 15.27 2.95 8.35
C SER A 201 16.65 3.16 7.73
N GLU A 202 17.62 2.34 8.15
CA GLU A 202 18.95 2.28 7.53
C GLU A 202 18.86 2.20 5.99
N LEU A 203 17.82 1.54 5.46
CA LEU A 203 17.56 1.47 4.02
C LEU A 203 17.15 2.84 3.45
N ILE A 204 16.23 3.57 4.08
CA ILE A 204 15.83 4.91 3.61
C ILE A 204 17.02 5.87 3.70
N SER A 205 17.79 5.82 4.79
CA SER A 205 18.98 6.64 4.96
C SER A 205 20.08 6.29 3.95
N ALA A 206 20.31 5.01 3.67
CA ALA A 206 21.24 4.57 2.62
C ALA A 206 20.77 4.98 1.21
N MET A 207 19.48 4.88 0.92
CA MET A 207 18.93 5.16 -0.42
C MET A 207 18.83 6.66 -0.70
N THR A 208 18.52 7.48 0.31
CA THR A 208 18.49 8.95 0.19
C THR A 208 19.88 9.58 0.03
N ALA A 209 20.95 8.82 0.27
CA ALA A 209 22.33 9.25 -0.02
C ALA A 209 22.68 9.19 -1.53
N HIS A 210 21.78 8.67 -2.37
CA HIS A 210 21.98 8.51 -3.80
C HIS A 210 20.95 9.30 -4.62
N PRO A 211 21.31 9.77 -5.84
CA PRO A 211 20.35 10.41 -6.72
C PRO A 211 19.27 9.41 -7.18
N PRO A 212 18.07 9.89 -7.59
CA PRO A 212 16.95 9.02 -7.97
C PRO A 212 17.28 7.96 -9.03
N ASP A 213 18.04 8.32 -10.07
CA ASP A 213 18.41 7.38 -11.14
C ASP A 213 19.28 6.22 -10.62
N GLU A 214 20.19 6.52 -9.70
CA GLU A 214 21.06 5.52 -9.07
C GLU A 214 20.25 4.59 -8.15
N MET A 215 19.27 5.14 -7.44
CA MET A 215 18.31 4.39 -6.62
C MET A 215 17.49 3.43 -7.48
N MET A 216 16.91 3.91 -8.58
CA MET A 216 16.12 3.09 -9.52
C MET A 216 16.97 1.97 -10.13
N ARG A 217 18.22 2.28 -10.52
CA ARG A 217 19.17 1.30 -11.05
C ARG A 217 19.51 0.21 -10.02
N ARG A 218 19.71 0.58 -8.76
CA ARG A 218 19.98 -0.37 -7.66
C ARG A 218 18.78 -1.25 -7.36
N ALA A 219 17.58 -0.66 -7.26
CA ALA A 219 16.34 -1.41 -7.07
C ALA A 219 16.13 -2.42 -8.21
N ARG A 220 16.38 -2.01 -9.46
CA ARG A 220 16.36 -2.93 -10.61
C ARG A 220 17.37 -4.05 -10.46
N LYS A 221 18.63 -3.75 -10.13
CA LYS A 221 19.67 -4.77 -9.91
C LYS A 221 19.27 -5.78 -8.82
N VAL A 222 18.82 -5.30 -7.67
CA VAL A 222 18.54 -6.14 -6.50
C VAL A 222 17.26 -6.95 -6.66
N LEU A 223 16.19 -6.36 -7.21
CA LEU A 223 14.89 -7.01 -7.28
C LEU A 223 14.68 -7.84 -8.55
N CYS A 224 15.40 -7.52 -9.62
CA CYS A 224 15.12 -8.04 -10.96
C CYS A 224 16.21 -8.97 -11.48
N TYR A 225 17.47 -8.74 -11.08
CA TYR A 225 18.63 -9.45 -11.63
C TYR A 225 19.40 -10.32 -10.61
N SER A 226 19.04 -10.28 -9.33
CA SER A 226 19.70 -11.07 -8.26
C SER A 226 19.44 -12.59 -8.32
N ARG A 227 18.60 -13.07 -9.23
CA ARG A 227 18.31 -14.51 -9.42
C ARG A 227 19.02 -15.15 -10.61
N VAL A 228 19.90 -14.43 -11.31
CA VAL A 228 20.53 -14.91 -12.54
C VAL A 228 21.96 -15.43 -12.31
N ASP A 229 22.57 -15.15 -11.16
CA ASP A 229 23.97 -15.49 -10.87
C ASP A 229 24.14 -16.38 -9.61
N ASP A 230 23.29 -17.40 -9.44
CA ASP A 230 23.52 -18.53 -8.50
C ASP A 230 23.41 -19.88 -9.22
#